data_AF-A0A034V2F6-F1
#
_entry.id   AF-A0A034V2F6-F1
#
_cell.length_a   1.000
_cell.length_b   1.000
_cell.length_c   1.000
_cell.angle_alpha   90.00
_cell.angle_beta   90.00
_cell.angle_gamma   90.00
#
_symmetry.space_group_name_H-M   'P 1'
#
loop_
_entity.id
_entity.type
_entity.pdbx_description
1 polymer ?
#
loop_
_entity_poly.entity_id
_entity_poly.type
_entity_poly.pdbx_seq_one_letter_code
_entity_poly.pdbx_strand_id
1 'polypeptide(L)'
;RKQAKENMEANARYDKLRYDKNKAKIIKYNVGDHVLLKNEERHQTKLDPKFKGPFEIIEQLDGDRYVLKSLISKRTYKYAHEFLRALPNRELSKEIDEDFDDSRGDASDSQMRNRDKEGTAVASESQEGI
;
A
#
# COMPACT_ATOMS: atom_id res chain seq x y z
N ARG A 1 -19.50 -23.65 44.24
CA ARG A 1 -19.36 -23.29 42.80
C ARG A 1 -18.81 -21.87 42.59
N LYS A 2 -19.10 -20.89 43.45
CA LYS A 2 -18.60 -19.50 43.33
C LYS A 2 -17.06 -19.37 43.40
N GLN A 3 -16.43 -20.03 44.36
CA GLN A 3 -14.96 -19.99 44.54
C GLN A 3 -14.18 -20.57 43.35
N ALA A 4 -14.69 -21.65 42.74
CA ALA A 4 -14.08 -22.22 41.53
C ALA A 4 -14.12 -21.22 40.37
N LYS A 5 -15.21 -20.45 40.22
CA LYS A 5 -15.34 -19.41 39.20
C LYS A 5 -14.34 -18.28 39.42
N GLU A 6 -14.20 -17.82 40.67
CA GLU A 6 -13.24 -16.78 41.04
C GLU A 6 -11.79 -17.21 40.77
N ASN A 7 -11.44 -18.47 41.08
CA ASN A 7 -10.11 -19.01 40.79
C ASN A 7 -9.84 -19.09 39.27
N MET A 8 -10.82 -19.51 38.48
CA MET A 8 -10.69 -19.54 37.02
C MET A 8 -10.50 -18.13 36.43
N GLU A 9 -11.25 -17.14 36.92
CA GLU A 9 -11.11 -15.74 36.48
C GLU A 9 -9.76 -15.14 36.89
N ALA A 10 -9.27 -15.43 38.09
CA ALA A 10 -7.96 -14.97 38.56
C ALA A 10 -6.82 -15.53 37.70
N ASN A 11 -6.86 -16.82 37.38
CA ASN A 11 -5.87 -17.47 36.52
C ASN A 11 -5.93 -16.89 35.09
N ALA A 12 -7.13 -16.74 34.52
CA ALA A 12 -7.30 -16.16 33.19
C ALA A 12 -6.75 -14.72 33.11
N ARG A 13 -6.98 -13.90 34.15
CA ARG A 13 -6.42 -12.54 34.22
C ARG A 13 -4.90 -12.56 34.33
N TYR A 14 -4.35 -13.43 35.17
CA TYR A 14 -2.90 -13.56 35.34
C TYR A 14 -2.23 -13.98 34.02
N ASP A 15 -2.79 -14.97 33.33
CA ASP A 15 -2.26 -15.47 32.05
C ASP A 15 -2.32 -14.39 30.97
N LYS A 16 -3.43 -13.65 30.89
CA LYS A 16 -3.55 -12.51 29.96
C LYS A 16 -2.51 -11.44 30.25
N LEU A 17 -2.35 -11.04 31.51
CA LEU A 17 -1.36 -10.03 31.91
C LEU A 17 0.07 -10.50 31.62
N ARG A 18 0.39 -11.76 31.91
CA ARG A 18 1.70 -12.35 31.60
C ARG A 18 1.97 -12.35 30.09
N TYR A 19 0.95 -12.69 29.29
CA TYR A 19 1.06 -12.69 27.83
C TYR A 19 1.28 -11.27 27.29
N ASP A 20 0.43 -10.32 27.68
CA ASP A 20 0.46 -8.94 27.17
C ASP A 20 1.75 -8.20 27.56
N LYS A 21 2.32 -8.49 28.74
CA LYS A 21 3.57 -7.86 29.22
C LYS A 21 4.77 -8.04 28.29
N ASN A 22 4.85 -9.19 27.61
CA ASN A 22 6.00 -9.54 26.78
C ASN A 22 5.79 -9.24 25.29
N LYS A 23 4.63 -8.70 24.90
CA LYS A 23 4.34 -8.39 23.50
C LYS A 23 4.72 -6.96 23.17
N ALA A 24 5.23 -6.77 21.95
CA ALA A 24 5.47 -5.45 21.41
C ALA A 24 4.14 -4.70 21.30
N LYS A 25 4.10 -3.47 21.82
CA LYS A 25 2.92 -2.61 21.69
C LYS A 25 2.85 -2.10 20.26
N ILE A 26 1.68 -2.25 19.64
CA ILE A 26 1.42 -1.70 18.31
C ILE A 26 1.32 -0.17 18.45
N ILE A 27 2.26 0.56 17.86
CA ILE A 27 2.27 2.02 17.87
C ILE A 27 1.43 2.48 16.69
N LYS A 28 0.19 2.92 16.92
CA LYS A 28 -0.64 3.43 15.83
C LYS A 28 -0.10 4.78 15.34
N TYR A 29 -0.22 5.01 14.05
CA TYR A 29 0.13 6.28 13.42
C TYR A 29 -1.12 7.12 13.23
N ASN A 30 -0.95 8.45 13.28
CA ASN A 30 -2.01 9.41 13.02
C ASN A 30 -1.85 10.02 11.62
N VAL A 31 -2.90 10.68 11.16
CA VAL A 31 -2.86 11.48 9.93
C VAL A 31 -1.87 12.64 10.10
N GLY A 32 -1.01 12.85 9.10
CA GLY A 32 0.08 13.84 9.11
C GLY A 32 1.42 13.31 9.64
N ASP A 33 1.46 12.09 10.18
CA ASP A 33 2.73 11.48 10.58
C ASP A 33 3.56 11.07 9.36
N HIS A 34 4.88 11.24 9.48
CA HIS A 34 5.83 10.80 8.46
C HIS A 34 6.36 9.41 8.78
N VAL A 35 6.30 8.52 7.80
CA VAL A 35 6.69 7.12 7.91
C VAL A 35 7.57 6.71 6.74
N LEU A 36 8.39 5.69 6.97
CA LEU A 36 9.15 5.01 5.93
C LEU A 36 8.41 3.73 5.51
N LEU A 37 8.40 3.46 4.22
CA LEU A 37 7.73 2.29 3.65
C LEU A 37 8.75 1.18 3.36
N LYS A 38 8.51 -0.03 3.85
CA LYS A 38 9.36 -1.20 3.56
C LYS A 38 9.33 -1.52 2.05
N ASN A 39 10.50 -1.78 1.46
CA ASN A 39 10.57 -2.17 0.05
C ASN A 39 10.03 -3.60 -0.15
N GLU A 40 9.41 -3.85 -1.31
CA GLU A 40 8.95 -5.17 -1.70
C GLU A 40 10.12 -6.03 -2.18
N GLU A 41 10.15 -7.29 -1.76
CA GLU A 41 11.28 -8.20 -2.01
C GLU A 41 11.55 -8.41 -3.52
N ARG A 42 10.51 -8.36 -4.35
CA ARG A 42 10.64 -8.49 -5.81
C ARG A 42 11.43 -7.35 -6.47
N HIS A 43 11.54 -6.21 -5.80
CA HIS A 43 12.16 -4.99 -6.32
C HIS A 43 13.36 -4.55 -5.47
N GLN A 44 13.93 -5.46 -4.68
CA GLN A 44 15.09 -5.19 -3.83
C GLN A 44 16.33 -5.94 -4.33
N THR A 45 17.37 -5.20 -4.66
CA THR A 45 18.73 -5.74 -4.82
C THR A 45 19.47 -5.73 -3.47
N LYS A 46 20.60 -6.44 -3.38
CA LYS A 46 21.37 -6.57 -2.11
C LYS A 46 21.84 -5.22 -1.53
N LEU A 47 22.04 -4.22 -2.39
CA LEU A 47 22.55 -2.91 -2.00
C LEU A 47 21.42 -1.89 -1.76
N ASP A 48 20.18 -2.24 -2.12
CA ASP A 48 19.06 -1.31 -2.00
C ASP A 48 18.63 -1.11 -0.55
N PRO A 49 18.24 0.11 -0.18
CA PRO A 49 17.75 0.39 1.16
C PRO A 49 16.49 -0.44 1.46
N LYS A 50 16.43 -0.96 2.69
CA LYS A 50 15.32 -1.80 3.16
C LYS A 50 14.00 -1.02 3.25
N PHE A 51 14.09 0.27 3.54
CA PHE A 51 12.95 1.18 3.62
C PHE A 51 13.14 2.30 2.61
N LYS A 52 12.07 2.58 1.88
CA LYS A 52 11.93 3.72 0.98
C LYS A 52 11.51 4.95 1.77
N GLY A 53 11.80 6.11 1.19
CA GLY A 53 11.83 7.43 1.81
C GLY A 53 10.58 7.89 2.57
N PRO A 54 10.52 9.18 2.93
CA PRO A 54 9.43 9.71 3.74
C PRO A 54 8.10 9.70 2.97
N PHE A 55 7.10 9.09 3.58
CA PHE A 55 5.70 9.16 3.18
C PHE A 55 4.90 9.82 4.28
N GLU A 56 3.91 10.62 3.90
CA GLU A 56 2.95 11.22 4.81
C GLU A 56 1.68 10.36 4.88
N ILE A 57 1.13 10.13 6.07
CA ILE A 57 -0.16 9.45 6.22
C ILE A 57 -1.29 10.45 5.96
N ILE A 58 -2.07 10.21 4.91
CA ILE A 58 -3.22 11.05 4.56
C ILE A 58 -4.48 10.57 5.28
N GLU A 59 -4.65 9.26 5.39
CA GLU A 59 -5.90 8.66 5.87
C GLU A 59 -5.62 7.35 6.59
N GLN A 60 -6.36 7.11 7.68
CA GLN A 60 -6.38 5.83 8.38
C GLN A 60 -7.60 5.03 7.94
N LEU A 61 -7.37 3.79 7.49
CA LEU A 61 -8.40 2.87 7.02
C LEU A 61 -8.67 1.78 8.06
N ASP A 62 -9.81 1.11 7.89
CA ASP A 62 -10.18 -0.04 8.70
C ASP A 62 -9.19 -1.22 8.57
N GLY A 63 -8.90 -1.83 9.71
CA GLY A 63 -8.01 -2.98 9.81
C GLY A 63 -6.52 -2.60 9.80
N ASP A 64 -6.14 -1.56 10.53
CA ASP A 64 -4.74 -1.09 10.70
C ASP A 64 -4.01 -0.81 9.37
N ARG A 65 -4.77 -0.29 8.40
CA ARG A 65 -4.28 0.12 7.08
C ARG A 65 -4.21 1.64 6.98
N TYR A 66 -3.32 2.14 6.14
CA TYR A 66 -3.09 3.56 5.96
C TYR A 66 -2.96 3.90 4.48
N VAL A 67 -3.46 5.06 4.10
CA VAL A 67 -3.16 5.70 2.81
C VAL A 67 -1.97 6.63 3.00
N LEU A 68 -0.95 6.41 2.18
CA LEU A 68 0.31 7.13 2.20
C LEU A 68 0.41 8.03 0.97
N LYS A 69 0.93 9.24 1.15
CA LYS A 69 1.37 10.13 0.07
C LYS A 69 2.89 10.11 0.00
N SER A 70 3.44 10.06 -1.20
CA SER A 70 4.85 10.43 -1.37
C SER A 70 4.97 11.95 -1.28
N LEU A 71 6.06 12.44 -0.68
CA LEU A 71 6.37 13.89 -0.72
C LEU A 71 6.74 14.35 -2.13
N ILE A 72 7.34 13.47 -2.93
CA ILE A 72 7.85 13.79 -4.27
C ILE A 72 6.76 13.58 -5.33
N SER A 73 5.95 12.53 -5.17
CA SER A 73 4.94 12.14 -6.17
C SER A 73 3.52 12.32 -5.65
N LYS A 74 2.62 12.74 -6.52
CA LYS A 74 1.16 12.82 -6.22
C LYS A 74 0.50 11.44 -6.08
N ARG A 75 1.25 10.34 -6.20
CA ARG A 75 0.74 8.98 -6.04
C ARG A 75 0.44 8.66 -4.58
N THR A 76 -0.69 7.98 -4.38
CA THR A 76 -1.11 7.46 -3.09
C THR A 76 -0.99 5.95 -3.04
N TYR A 77 -0.60 5.41 -1.89
CA TYR A 77 -0.42 3.97 -1.70
C TYR A 77 -1.20 3.49 -0.49
N LYS A 78 -1.59 2.22 -0.49
CA LYS A 78 -2.33 1.60 0.62
C LYS A 78 -1.49 0.48 1.21
N TYR A 79 -1.13 0.59 2.49
CA TYR A 79 -0.30 -0.41 3.16
C TYR A 79 -0.78 -0.66 4.60
N ALA A 80 -0.51 -1.87 5.09
CA ALA A 80 -0.76 -2.24 6.48
C ALA A 80 0.34 -1.69 7.40
N HIS A 81 0.01 -1.56 8.68
CA HIS A 81 0.92 -1.06 9.72
C HIS A 81 2.31 -1.71 9.72
N GLU A 82 2.40 -3.02 9.45
CA GLU A 82 3.66 -3.77 9.53
C GLU A 82 4.71 -3.39 8.47
N PHE A 83 4.28 -2.77 7.37
CA PHE A 83 5.17 -2.28 6.32
C PHE A 83 5.67 -0.86 6.58
N LEU A 84 5.20 -0.23 7.66
CA LEU A 84 5.48 1.16 7.99
C LEU A 84 6.40 1.26 9.19
N ARG A 85 7.39 2.13 9.09
CA ARG A 85 8.30 2.46 10.18
C ARG A 85 8.15 3.93 10.51
N ALA A 86 7.99 4.26 11.79
CA ALA A 86 8.09 5.64 12.25
C ALA A 86 9.44 6.23 11.79
N LEU A 87 9.41 7.43 11.24
CA LEU A 87 10.62 8.17 10.94
C LEU A 87 11.20 8.65 12.29
N PRO A 88 12.46 8.31 12.65
CA PRO A 88 13.04 8.80 13.89
C PRO A 88 13.16 10.32 13.83
N ASN A 89 12.65 11.02 14.85
CA ASN A 89 12.60 12.48 14.92
C ASN A 89 13.98 13.14 14.67
N ARG A 90 14.21 13.58 13.43
CA ARG A 90 14.92 14.83 13.10
C ARG A 90 14.92 15.04 11.59
N GLU A 91 14.33 16.16 11.19
CA GLU A 91 14.61 16.88 9.95
C GLU A 91 14.13 16.22 8.66
N LEU A 92 12.83 16.37 8.41
CA LEU A 92 12.41 16.74 7.06
C LEU A 92 12.86 18.18 6.83
N SER A 93 14.05 18.34 6.26
CA SER A 93 14.48 19.62 5.70
C SER A 93 13.43 20.06 4.69
N LYS A 94 12.92 21.29 4.87
CA LYS A 94 11.86 21.94 4.09
C LYS A 94 12.28 22.27 2.64
N GLU A 95 13.12 21.45 2.01
CA GLU A 95 13.80 21.78 0.76
C GLU A 95 13.18 21.11 -0.48
N ILE A 96 11.96 20.56 -0.41
CA ILE A 96 11.32 19.86 -1.55
C ILE A 96 9.99 20.53 -1.94
N ASP A 97 9.94 21.87 -1.95
CA ASP A 97 8.79 22.62 -2.48
C ASP A 97 9.11 23.39 -3.77
N GLU A 98 10.29 23.20 -4.39
CA GLU A 98 10.65 23.93 -5.62
C GLU A 98 10.95 22.96 -6.79
N ASP A 99 10.15 23.08 -7.85
CA ASP A 99 10.46 22.74 -9.25
C ASP A 99 10.29 21.30 -9.78
N PHE A 100 9.05 20.78 -9.80
CA PHE A 100 8.66 19.77 -10.82
C PHE A 100 7.35 20.15 -11.52
N ASP A 101 7.41 21.20 -12.35
CA ASP A 101 6.48 21.46 -13.44
C ASP A 101 6.85 20.57 -14.64
N ASP A 102 6.24 19.38 -14.71
CA ASP A 102 6.37 18.48 -15.85
C ASP A 102 5.45 18.92 -17.00
N SER A 103 5.80 20.04 -17.62
CA SER A 103 5.18 20.52 -18.86
C SER A 103 5.80 19.83 -20.07
N ARG A 104 5.48 18.54 -20.32
CA ARG A 104 5.72 17.88 -21.62
C ARG A 104 4.68 16.79 -21.94
N GLY A 105 3.94 16.99 -23.04
CA GLY A 105 3.27 15.87 -23.72
C GLY A 105 2.01 16.23 -24.50
N ASP A 106 2.15 17.11 -25.49
CA ASP A 106 1.20 17.32 -26.58
C ASP A 106 0.84 15.98 -27.27
N ALA A 107 -0.45 15.71 -27.41
CA ALA A 107 -0.99 14.62 -28.23
C ALA A 107 -2.35 15.04 -28.82
N SER A 108 -2.35 16.07 -29.68
CA SER A 108 -3.37 16.17 -30.71
C SER A 108 -2.98 15.30 -31.91
N ASP A 109 -3.54 14.09 -31.99
CA ASP A 109 -3.72 13.43 -33.29
C ASP A 109 -5.17 12.97 -33.40
N SER A 110 -5.98 13.88 -33.94
CA SER A 110 -7.33 13.62 -34.37
C SER A 110 -7.40 14.00 -35.84
N GLN A 111 -7.45 13.01 -36.74
CA GLN A 111 -8.30 13.05 -37.95
C GLN A 111 -8.25 11.76 -38.81
N MET A 112 -9.47 11.28 -39.14
CA MET A 112 -9.88 10.67 -40.43
C MET A 112 -9.40 9.23 -40.76
N ARG A 113 -10.21 8.29 -41.27
CA ARG A 113 -11.42 8.36 -42.13
C ARG A 113 -12.20 7.02 -42.10
N ASN A 114 -13.50 7.15 -42.37
CA ASN A 114 -14.51 6.12 -42.55
C ASN A 114 -14.39 5.31 -43.86
N ARG A 115 -15.20 4.23 -43.93
CA ARG A 115 -15.73 3.50 -45.12
C ARG A 115 -14.76 2.43 -45.72
N ASP A 116 -15.16 1.19 -46.00
CA ASP A 116 -16.41 0.69 -46.59
C ASP A 116 -16.85 -0.71 -46.11
N LYS A 117 -18.14 -0.97 -46.34
CA LYS A 117 -18.86 -2.24 -46.24
C LYS A 117 -18.57 -3.12 -47.46
N GLU A 118 -18.55 -4.44 -47.27
CA GLU A 118 -18.98 -5.54 -48.18
C GLU A 118 -18.38 -6.82 -47.57
N GLY A 119 -19.08 -7.92 -47.27
CA GLY A 119 -20.30 -8.44 -47.87
C GLY A 119 -20.01 -9.70 -48.67
N THR A 120 -19.41 -10.76 -48.08
CA THR A 120 -19.35 -12.07 -48.74
C THR A 120 -19.43 -13.21 -47.72
N ALA A 121 -20.59 -13.87 -47.68
CA ALA A 121 -20.74 -15.24 -47.18
C ALA A 121 -20.41 -16.22 -48.31
N VAL A 122 -19.80 -17.37 -48.01
CA VAL A 122 -20.25 -18.71 -48.42
C VAL A 122 -19.42 -19.81 -47.75
N ALA A 123 -20.11 -20.90 -47.43
CA ALA A 123 -19.69 -22.08 -46.70
C ALA A 123 -19.15 -23.20 -47.61
N SER A 124 -18.36 -24.11 -47.02
CA SER A 124 -18.27 -25.57 -47.31
C SER A 124 -17.05 -26.13 -46.56
N GLU A 125 -17.18 -26.84 -45.45
CA GLU A 125 -17.48 -28.28 -45.33
C GLU A 125 -16.43 -29.17 -46.03
N SER A 126 -15.53 -29.74 -45.23
CA SER A 126 -14.68 -30.90 -45.57
C SER A 126 -14.07 -31.47 -44.29
N GLN A 127 -14.68 -32.53 -43.76
CA GLN A 127 -14.01 -33.50 -42.87
C GLN A 127 -14.20 -34.89 -43.51
N GLU A 128 -13.21 -35.31 -44.28
CA GLU A 128 -12.82 -36.71 -44.42
C GLU A 128 -11.87 -37.01 -43.26
N GLY A 129 -11.81 -38.17 -42.61
CA GLY A 129 -12.44 -39.45 -42.83
C GLY A 129 -11.68 -40.45 -41.94
N ILE A 130 -12.44 -41.31 -41.27
CA ILE A 130 -12.16 -42.70 -40.84
C ILE A 130 -10.81 -42.98 -40.16
#